data_AF-A0AAE2EGS7-F1
#
_entry.id   AF-A0AAE2EGS7-F1
#
_cell.length_a   1.000
_cell.length_b   1.000
_cell.length_c   1.000
_cell.angle_alpha   90.00
_cell.angle_beta   90.00
_cell.angle_gamma   90.00
#
_symmetry.space_group_name_H-M   'P 1'
#
loop_
_entity.id
_entity.type
_entity.pdbx_description
1 polymer ?
#
loop_
_entity_poly.entity_id
_entity_poly.type
_entity_poly.pdbx_seq_one_letter_code
_entity_poly.pdbx_strand_id
1 'polypeptide(L)'
;MQLYLCEKSSQARDIARVLDARNRSDGYLHNATVTITWCFGHLLSMAAPEDYDPTLKHWRAEHLPFIPPAWRLVIRPEVRKQFRIIEKLLKQADAVVIATDADREGETIAREILEQCRWRGPVQRLWLSALDDASIHKALATLRPGDSTFPLYQAGLARARADWLVGINMTRACTLMNRRHKGVLSVGRVQTPTLRLVVERDREIAHFTPRPWWRVDARLHAESTSFLAQWQPDSAYCDDEGRCIRESAARDATARLQQAGTALVLDVTTRREKTPPPQAFTLSALQQVCSKQWGMGAQEVLDIAQRLYETHKATTYPRTDCGWLPLSMHAEAPQVLAALVASDASLQPLATQLNLQQRSRLWDDSKITAHHGIIPTRRTLDLTQMNDSERKVYGLVRSHFLAQFLPDHEVDKTDLRLNCAGETLVARGSVVIVSGWRQLFLREMATQSPEETQALPALQQGQTCEVEQVDVRARQTQPPEHYTEGTLIAAMKNAARFVSDEHLKQRLKENAGIGTEATRAGIIQTLLKRGYLIKQRRFLLATDTASTLIDALPETLKDPGTTALWEQMLDDIATGKMGLEAFLVQQQEAVTALTAQIVRGQKSASSG
;
A
#
# COMPACT_ATOMS: atom_id res chain seq x y z
N MET A 1 -9.92 4.32 41.09
CA MET A 1 -10.23 3.67 39.81
C MET A 1 -9.20 4.06 38.75
N GLN A 2 -8.59 3.07 38.11
CA GLN A 2 -7.71 3.27 36.94
C GLN A 2 -8.54 3.19 35.65
N LEU A 3 -8.42 4.19 34.77
CA LEU A 3 -9.16 4.27 33.50
C LEU A 3 -8.28 3.92 32.30
N TYR A 4 -8.60 2.86 31.57
CA TYR A 4 -7.96 2.51 30.31
C TYR A 4 -8.74 3.12 29.14
N LEU A 5 -8.07 3.94 28.34
CA LEU A 5 -8.64 4.58 27.16
C LEU A 5 -8.13 3.88 25.89
N CYS A 6 -9.00 3.06 25.28
CA CYS A 6 -8.69 2.33 24.06
C CYS A 6 -9.13 3.10 22.80
N GLU A 7 -8.63 2.72 21.64
CA GLU A 7 -9.02 3.34 20.36
C GLU A 7 -10.33 2.79 19.82
N LYS A 8 -10.62 1.51 20.12
CA LYS A 8 -11.74 0.74 19.57
C LYS A 8 -12.28 -0.28 20.55
N SER A 9 -13.55 -0.64 20.39
CA SER A 9 -14.26 -1.56 21.29
C SER A 9 -13.69 -2.99 21.30
N SER A 10 -13.06 -3.43 20.20
CA SER A 10 -12.40 -4.74 20.12
C SER A 10 -11.19 -4.81 21.04
N GLN A 11 -10.29 -3.83 20.92
CA GLN A 11 -9.12 -3.67 21.79
C GLN A 11 -9.53 -3.60 23.28
N ALA A 12 -10.57 -2.83 23.61
CA ALA A 12 -11.09 -2.77 24.98
C ALA A 12 -11.56 -4.14 25.51
N ARG A 13 -12.18 -4.97 24.66
CA ARG A 13 -12.62 -6.33 25.03
C ARG A 13 -11.44 -7.27 25.26
N ASP A 14 -10.37 -7.17 24.48
CA ASP A 14 -9.19 -8.01 24.64
C ASP A 14 -8.44 -7.66 25.92
N ILE A 15 -8.25 -6.37 26.21
CA ILE A 15 -7.65 -5.91 27.47
C ILE A 15 -8.55 -6.28 28.67
N ALA A 16 -9.86 -6.12 28.55
CA ALA A 16 -10.81 -6.47 29.61
C ALA A 16 -10.79 -7.94 30.00
N ARG A 17 -10.53 -8.84 29.04
CA ARG A 17 -10.40 -10.28 29.30
C ARG A 17 -9.21 -10.57 30.21
N VAL A 18 -8.07 -9.92 29.94
CA VAL A 18 -6.83 -10.10 30.69
C VAL A 18 -6.91 -9.46 32.09
N LEU A 19 -7.59 -8.31 32.20
CA LEU A 19 -7.76 -7.58 33.47
C LEU A 19 -8.99 -8.03 34.29
N ASP A 20 -9.70 -9.06 33.84
CA ASP A 20 -10.93 -9.56 34.45
C ASP A 20 -12.01 -8.47 34.67
N ALA A 21 -12.09 -7.49 33.76
CA ALA A 21 -13.04 -6.39 33.79
C ALA A 21 -14.34 -6.77 33.05
N ARG A 22 -15.13 -7.66 33.65
CA ARG A 22 -16.28 -8.32 32.98
C ARG A 22 -17.60 -7.56 33.04
N ASN A 23 -17.76 -6.60 33.95
CA ASN A 23 -19.02 -5.87 34.08
C ASN A 23 -19.18 -4.92 32.89
N ARG A 24 -20.35 -4.95 32.25
CA ARG A 24 -20.64 -4.17 31.05
C ARG A 24 -21.57 -3.01 31.36
N SER A 25 -21.17 -1.83 30.90
CA SER A 25 -21.98 -0.62 30.90
C SER A 25 -22.05 -0.03 29.50
N ASP A 26 -22.87 1.01 29.31
CA ASP A 26 -22.95 1.73 28.04
C ASP A 26 -21.63 2.50 27.78
N GLY A 27 -20.85 2.03 26.79
CA GLY A 27 -19.60 2.65 26.36
C GLY A 27 -18.35 2.31 27.18
N TYR A 28 -18.42 1.37 28.14
CA TYR A 28 -17.25 0.90 28.89
C TYR A 28 -17.46 -0.48 29.55
N LEU A 29 -16.36 -1.12 29.93
CA LEU A 29 -16.27 -2.34 30.72
C LEU A 29 -15.58 -2.02 32.06
N HIS A 30 -15.87 -2.73 33.13
CA HIS A 30 -15.25 -2.46 34.43
C HIS A 30 -15.24 -3.65 35.40
N ASN A 31 -14.48 -3.53 36.47
CA ASN A 31 -14.60 -4.31 37.70
C ASN A 31 -14.52 -3.36 38.91
N ALA A 32 -14.08 -3.84 40.07
CA ALA A 32 -13.98 -3.03 41.29
C ALA A 32 -12.88 -1.95 41.23
N THR A 33 -11.81 -2.16 40.45
CA THR A 33 -10.61 -1.31 40.48
C THR A 33 -10.31 -0.64 39.14
N VAL A 34 -10.73 -1.25 38.03
CA VAL A 34 -10.42 -0.85 36.65
C VAL A 34 -11.70 -0.54 35.87
N THR A 35 -11.65 0.53 35.08
CA THR A 35 -12.62 0.82 34.02
C THR A 35 -11.90 0.93 32.69
N ILE A 36 -12.48 0.35 31.64
CA ILE A 36 -11.95 0.30 30.28
C ILE A 36 -12.99 0.88 29.34
N THR A 37 -12.67 2.00 28.71
CA THR A 37 -13.51 2.65 27.69
C THR A 37 -12.78 2.68 26.35
N TRP A 38 -13.46 3.09 25.29
CA TRP A 38 -12.91 3.14 23.95
C TRP A 38 -13.42 4.32 23.14
N CYS A 39 -12.65 4.67 22.11
CA CYS A 39 -13.04 5.61 21.08
C CYS A 39 -13.65 4.86 19.87
N PHE A 40 -13.90 5.60 18.79
CA PHE A 40 -14.26 5.06 17.48
C PHE A 40 -13.33 5.68 16.43
N GLY A 41 -12.02 5.56 16.68
CA GLY A 41 -11.03 6.48 16.11
C GLY A 41 -11.17 7.88 16.70
N HIS A 42 -10.88 8.92 15.91
CA HIS A 42 -10.99 10.32 16.32
C HIS A 42 -12.40 10.71 16.76
N LEU A 43 -12.54 11.18 18.01
CA LEU A 43 -13.77 11.77 18.53
C LEU A 43 -13.87 13.29 18.31
N LEU A 44 -12.72 13.89 18.04
CA LEU A 44 -12.52 15.32 17.85
C LEU A 44 -12.09 15.58 16.41
N SER A 45 -12.27 16.80 15.95
CA SER A 45 -11.71 17.30 14.69
C SER A 45 -11.31 18.75 14.85
N MET A 46 -10.35 19.22 14.05
CA MET A 46 -10.05 20.66 14.02
C MET A 46 -11.28 21.45 13.57
N ALA A 47 -11.52 22.56 14.27
CA ALA A 47 -12.55 23.51 13.95
C ALA A 47 -12.37 24.09 12.54
N ALA A 48 -13.45 24.28 11.80
CA ALA A 48 -13.44 24.97 10.52
C ALA A 48 -13.29 26.49 10.72
N PRO A 49 -12.87 27.27 9.69
CA PRO A 49 -12.75 28.73 9.83
C PRO A 49 -14.00 29.42 10.39
N GLU A 50 -15.19 28.97 10.00
CA GLU A 50 -16.48 29.49 10.48
C GLU A 50 -16.77 29.24 11.97
N ASP A 51 -16.09 28.28 12.61
CA ASP A 51 -16.17 28.06 14.06
C ASP A 51 -15.33 29.09 14.85
N TYR A 52 -14.43 29.80 14.17
CA TYR A 52 -13.68 30.92 14.75
C TYR A 52 -14.42 32.24 14.53
N ASP A 53 -14.90 32.45 13.30
CA ASP A 53 -15.69 33.62 12.91
C ASP A 53 -16.72 33.20 11.86
N PRO A 54 -18.04 33.29 12.15
CA PRO A 54 -19.11 32.94 11.22
C PRO A 54 -19.02 33.60 9.85
N THR A 55 -18.39 34.78 9.72
CA THR A 55 -18.21 35.48 8.44
C THR A 55 -17.29 34.71 7.48
N LEU A 56 -16.39 33.87 8.00
CA LEU A 56 -15.46 33.04 7.22
C LEU A 56 -16.13 31.85 6.53
N LYS A 57 -17.43 31.64 6.76
CA LYS A 57 -18.27 30.70 5.99
C LYS A 57 -18.34 31.08 4.52
N HIS A 58 -18.30 32.37 4.21
CA HIS A 58 -18.24 32.87 2.85
C HIS A 58 -16.78 33.07 2.43
N TRP A 59 -16.36 32.32 1.41
CA TRP A 59 -14.97 32.33 0.99
C TRP A 59 -14.67 33.62 0.21
N ARG A 60 -13.63 34.33 0.64
CA ARG A 60 -13.15 35.56 0.02
C ARG A 60 -11.63 35.56 -0.01
N ALA A 61 -11.06 36.14 -1.07
CA ALA A 61 -9.60 36.19 -1.23
C ALA A 61 -8.93 37.03 -0.14
N GLU A 62 -9.61 38.05 0.38
CA GLU A 62 -9.15 38.91 1.47
C GLU A 62 -8.98 38.18 2.82
N HIS A 63 -9.63 37.02 2.98
CA HIS A 63 -9.52 36.19 4.18
C HIS A 63 -8.42 35.12 4.07
N LEU A 64 -7.61 35.14 3.00
CA LEU A 64 -6.58 34.14 2.74
C LEU A 64 -5.15 34.69 2.93
N PRO A 65 -4.24 33.92 3.55
CA PRO A 65 -4.50 32.65 4.24
C PRO A 65 -5.23 32.87 5.57
N PHE A 66 -6.10 31.94 5.93
CA PHE A 66 -6.62 31.85 7.29
C PHE A 66 -5.69 30.99 8.15
N ILE A 67 -5.11 31.61 9.17
CA ILE A 67 -4.27 30.97 10.19
C ILE A 67 -4.99 31.13 11.53
N PRO A 68 -5.38 30.03 12.21
CA PRO A 68 -6.07 30.12 13.49
C PRO A 68 -5.22 30.85 14.55
N PRO A 69 -5.76 31.85 15.25
CA PRO A 69 -5.02 32.54 16.32
C PRO A 69 -4.76 31.61 17.52
N ALA A 70 -5.67 30.66 17.76
CA ALA A 70 -5.50 29.57 18.72
C ALA A 70 -6.26 28.36 18.20
N TRP A 71 -5.62 27.19 18.14
CA TRP A 71 -6.24 25.98 17.60
C TRP A 71 -7.42 25.51 18.47
N ARG A 72 -8.56 25.23 17.83
CA ARG A 72 -9.77 24.68 18.47
C ARG A 72 -10.09 23.30 17.91
N LEU A 73 -10.50 22.40 18.80
CA LEU A 73 -11.09 21.12 18.46
C LEU A 73 -12.60 21.17 18.70
N VAL A 74 -13.36 20.50 17.84
CA VAL A 74 -14.81 20.33 17.96
C VAL A 74 -15.16 18.85 18.09
N ILE A 75 -16.18 18.55 18.88
CA ILE A 75 -16.67 17.18 19.06
C ILE A 75 -17.50 16.80 17.84
N ARG A 76 -17.10 15.72 17.17
CA ARG A 76 -17.79 15.18 15.99
C ARG A 76 -19.22 14.76 16.37
N PRO A 77 -20.26 15.23 15.65
CA PRO A 77 -21.66 15.01 16.01
C PRO A 77 -22.03 13.55 16.28
N GLU A 78 -21.57 12.65 15.42
CA GLU A 78 -21.87 11.21 15.40
C GLU A 78 -21.35 10.44 16.63
N VAL A 79 -20.34 10.96 17.33
CA VAL A 79 -19.69 10.31 18.48
C VAL A 79 -19.83 11.08 19.79
N ARG A 80 -20.66 12.15 19.80
CA ARG A 80 -20.92 12.97 21.00
C ARG A 80 -21.31 12.17 22.23
N LYS A 81 -22.10 11.10 22.05
CA LYS A 81 -22.52 10.21 23.15
C LYS A 81 -21.31 9.58 23.83
N GLN A 82 -20.41 8.98 23.05
CA GLN A 82 -19.22 8.30 23.58
C GLN A 82 -18.24 9.30 24.21
N PHE A 83 -18.06 10.47 23.60
CA PHE A 83 -17.23 11.53 24.19
C PHE A 83 -17.72 11.93 25.59
N ARG A 84 -19.03 12.13 25.78
CA ARG A 84 -19.62 12.45 27.09
C ARG A 84 -19.42 11.34 28.12
N ILE A 85 -19.45 10.08 27.69
CA ILE A 85 -19.16 8.93 28.56
C ILE A 85 -17.71 9.01 29.04
N ILE A 86 -16.76 9.20 28.11
CA ILE A 86 -15.33 9.31 28.44
C ILE A 86 -15.08 10.52 29.36
N GLU A 87 -15.68 11.67 29.08
CA GLU A 87 -15.57 12.87 29.91
C GLU A 87 -16.03 12.61 31.36
N LYS A 88 -17.17 11.90 31.54
CA LYS A 88 -17.66 11.52 32.86
C LYS A 88 -16.68 10.57 33.57
N LEU A 89 -16.17 9.57 32.86
CA LEU A 89 -15.23 8.59 33.42
C LEU A 89 -13.90 9.24 33.82
N LEU A 90 -13.40 10.19 33.03
CA LEU A 90 -12.19 10.95 33.35
C LEU A 90 -12.34 11.73 34.66
N LYS A 91 -13.52 12.33 34.92
CA LYS A 91 -13.79 13.04 36.20
C LYS A 91 -13.80 12.12 37.42
N GLN A 92 -13.93 10.80 37.22
CA GLN A 92 -13.99 9.78 38.28
C GLN A 92 -12.69 8.97 38.39
N ALA A 93 -11.73 9.20 37.50
CA ALA A 93 -10.48 8.46 37.45
C ALA A 93 -9.44 9.06 38.40
N ASP A 94 -8.65 8.18 39.02
CA ASP A 94 -7.46 8.60 39.78
C ASP A 94 -6.22 8.63 38.87
N ALA A 95 -6.21 7.79 37.83
CA ALA A 95 -5.15 7.69 36.84
C ALA A 95 -5.70 7.19 35.50
N VAL A 96 -5.05 7.59 34.41
CA VAL A 96 -5.38 7.15 33.05
C VAL A 96 -4.26 6.28 32.48
N VAL A 97 -4.63 5.17 31.86
CA VAL A 97 -3.75 4.38 31.00
C VAL A 97 -4.17 4.59 29.55
N ILE A 98 -3.31 5.23 28.76
CA ILE A 98 -3.50 5.31 27.31
C ILE A 98 -3.27 3.90 26.73
N ALA A 99 -4.30 3.33 26.14
CA ALA A 99 -4.33 1.98 25.59
C ALA A 99 -4.77 1.97 24.11
N THR A 100 -4.65 3.10 23.42
CA THR A 100 -4.83 3.24 21.96
C THR A 100 -3.70 2.55 21.20
N ASP A 101 -3.81 2.42 19.87
CA ASP A 101 -2.81 1.73 19.05
C ASP A 101 -1.41 2.37 19.21
N ALA A 102 -0.36 1.55 19.11
CA ALA A 102 1.02 1.89 19.47
C ALA A 102 1.74 2.70 18.38
N ASP A 103 1.13 3.81 17.97
CA ASP A 103 1.64 4.71 16.94
C ASP A 103 1.31 6.19 17.26
N ARG A 104 1.70 7.08 16.35
CA ARG A 104 1.43 8.52 16.44
C ARG A 104 -0.07 8.86 16.43
N GLU A 105 -0.88 8.08 15.71
CA GLU A 105 -2.31 8.34 15.58
C GLU A 105 -3.04 8.00 16.89
N GLY A 106 -2.74 6.83 17.47
CA GLY A 106 -3.26 6.40 18.75
C GLY A 106 -2.90 7.37 19.88
N GLU A 107 -1.68 7.90 19.90
CA GLU A 107 -1.28 8.97 20.84
C GLU A 107 -2.13 10.24 20.66
N THR A 108 -2.40 10.63 19.41
CA THR A 108 -3.23 11.80 19.08
C THR A 108 -4.67 11.62 19.55
N ILE A 109 -5.30 10.50 19.21
CA ILE A 109 -6.67 10.18 19.60
C ILE A 109 -6.85 10.28 21.11
N ALA A 110 -5.95 9.67 21.88
CA ALA A 110 -6.07 9.65 23.33
C ALA A 110 -5.84 11.05 23.93
N ARG A 111 -4.74 11.72 23.54
CA ARG A 111 -4.34 12.96 24.21
C ARG A 111 -5.16 14.16 23.84
N GLU A 112 -5.70 14.26 22.62
CA GLU A 112 -6.67 15.31 22.30
C GLU A 112 -7.89 15.25 23.21
N ILE A 113 -8.36 14.04 23.56
CA ILE A 113 -9.46 13.86 24.52
C ILE A 113 -9.02 14.32 25.92
N LEU A 114 -7.83 13.91 26.38
CA LEU A 114 -7.31 14.33 27.68
C LEU A 114 -7.15 15.86 27.77
N GLU A 115 -6.65 16.51 26.72
CA GLU A 115 -6.53 17.96 26.63
C GLU A 115 -7.91 18.65 26.63
N GLN A 116 -8.84 18.17 25.79
CA GLN A 116 -10.19 18.72 25.70
C GLN A 116 -10.96 18.59 27.02
N CYS A 117 -10.76 17.49 27.75
CA CYS A 117 -11.33 17.25 29.08
C CYS A 117 -10.51 17.88 30.21
N ARG A 118 -9.40 18.57 29.90
CA ARG A 118 -8.48 19.22 30.85
C ARG A 118 -7.97 18.28 31.95
N TRP A 119 -7.72 17.02 31.59
CA TRP A 119 -7.14 16.04 32.52
C TRP A 119 -5.74 16.48 32.96
N ARG A 120 -5.45 16.40 34.26
CA ARG A 120 -4.15 16.77 34.88
C ARG A 120 -3.62 15.71 35.84
N GLY A 121 -4.32 14.58 35.98
CA GLY A 121 -3.87 13.48 36.83
C GLY A 121 -2.80 12.61 36.15
N PRO A 122 -2.30 11.58 36.86
CA PRO A 122 -1.29 10.66 36.34
C PRO A 122 -1.70 9.96 35.04
N VAL A 123 -0.74 9.85 34.12
CA VAL A 123 -0.91 9.14 32.84
C VAL A 123 0.17 8.07 32.68
N GLN A 124 -0.25 6.86 32.34
CA GLN A 124 0.60 5.75 31.92
C GLN A 124 0.26 5.35 30.48
N ARG A 125 1.16 4.62 29.83
CA ARG A 125 1.01 4.18 28.45
C ARG A 125 1.18 2.67 28.35
N LEU A 126 0.12 1.98 27.91
CA LEU A 126 0.14 0.56 27.58
C LEU A 126 0.56 0.39 26.10
N TRP A 127 1.81 0.04 25.85
CA TRP A 127 2.37 -0.08 24.50
C TRP A 127 2.27 -1.52 23.97
N LEU A 128 1.28 -1.78 23.13
CA LEU A 128 0.97 -3.13 22.62
C LEU A 128 1.54 -3.33 21.20
N SER A 129 2.39 -4.34 21.02
CA SER A 129 2.85 -4.79 19.69
C SER A 129 1.86 -5.76 19.02
N ALA A 130 1.04 -6.44 19.81
CA ALA A 130 -0.01 -7.34 19.36
C ALA A 130 -1.11 -7.45 20.42
N LEU A 131 -2.31 -7.88 20.01
CA LEU A 131 -3.50 -8.02 20.86
C LEU A 131 -3.75 -9.45 21.34
N ASP A 132 -2.76 -10.35 21.21
CA ASP A 132 -2.82 -11.67 21.84
C ASP A 132 -2.59 -11.56 23.36
N ASP A 133 -3.13 -12.53 24.11
CA ASP A 133 -3.11 -12.52 25.58
C ASP A 133 -1.66 -12.41 26.13
N ALA A 134 -0.67 -13.07 25.52
CA ALA A 134 0.71 -13.04 26.00
C ALA A 134 1.35 -11.65 25.83
N SER A 135 1.14 -11.02 24.67
CA SER A 135 1.58 -9.64 24.42
C SER A 135 0.91 -8.64 25.37
N ILE A 136 -0.39 -8.80 25.63
CA ILE A 136 -1.13 -7.94 26.56
C ILE A 136 -0.59 -8.11 27.99
N HIS A 137 -0.40 -9.35 28.47
CA HIS A 137 0.18 -9.63 29.79
C HIS A 137 1.57 -8.99 29.95
N LYS A 138 2.45 -9.16 28.96
CA LYS A 138 3.79 -8.57 28.97
C LYS A 138 3.75 -7.04 29.04
N ALA A 139 2.89 -6.41 28.25
CA ALA A 139 2.76 -4.96 28.21
C ALA A 139 2.13 -4.38 29.49
N LEU A 140 1.14 -5.05 30.07
CA LEU A 140 0.54 -4.66 31.36
C LEU A 140 1.55 -4.73 32.51
N ALA A 141 2.48 -5.69 32.48
CA ALA A 141 3.57 -5.77 33.46
C ALA A 141 4.61 -4.65 33.31
N THR A 142 4.63 -3.93 32.20
CA THR A 142 5.66 -2.93 31.84
C THR A 142 5.05 -1.63 31.30
N LEU A 143 4.03 -1.11 32.00
CA LEU A 143 3.43 0.18 31.66
C LEU A 143 4.47 1.30 31.62
N ARG A 144 4.50 2.03 30.52
CA ARG A 144 5.45 3.15 30.35
C ARG A 144 4.90 4.40 31.04
N PRO A 145 5.76 5.32 31.51
CA PRO A 145 5.34 6.67 31.87
C PRO A 145 4.66 7.35 30.69
N GLY A 146 3.56 8.06 30.91
CA GLY A 146 2.83 8.75 29.86
C GLY A 146 3.72 9.70 29.04
N ASP A 147 4.65 10.40 29.67
CA ASP A 147 5.49 11.38 28.98
C ASP A 147 6.49 10.75 27.99
N SER A 148 6.80 9.47 28.13
CA SER A 148 7.74 8.75 27.23
C SER A 148 7.29 8.72 25.78
N THR A 149 6.01 8.92 25.50
CA THR A 149 5.42 8.94 24.15
C THR A 149 4.79 10.29 23.80
N PHE A 150 4.94 11.32 24.65
CA PHE A 150 4.42 12.65 24.37
C PHE A 150 4.96 13.30 23.08
N PRO A 151 6.25 13.11 22.69
CA PRO A 151 6.73 13.61 21.39
C PRO A 151 5.98 13.05 20.19
N LEU A 152 5.50 11.79 20.25
CA LEU A 152 4.68 11.21 19.17
C LEU A 152 3.35 11.97 19.02
N TYR A 153 2.75 12.38 20.14
CA TYR A 153 1.56 13.22 20.10
C TYR A 153 1.82 14.58 19.47
N GLN A 154 2.93 15.24 19.84
CA GLN A 154 3.31 16.51 19.22
C GLN A 154 3.49 16.36 17.70
N ALA A 155 4.07 15.24 17.24
CA ALA A 155 4.20 14.95 15.82
C ALA A 155 2.83 14.71 15.14
N GLY A 156 1.89 14.04 15.82
CA GLY A 156 0.53 13.86 15.31
C GLY A 156 -0.23 15.17 15.17
N LEU A 157 -0.15 16.01 16.19
CA LEU A 157 -0.72 17.35 16.21
C LEU A 157 -0.10 18.26 15.14
N ALA A 158 1.23 18.20 14.97
CA ALA A 158 1.95 18.90 13.90
C ALA A 158 1.40 18.54 12.53
N ARG A 159 1.29 17.24 12.25
CA ARG A 159 0.73 16.74 10.98
C ARG A 159 -0.68 17.25 10.74
N ALA A 160 -1.58 17.04 11.71
CA ALA A 160 -2.97 17.43 11.58
C ALA A 160 -3.09 18.93 11.25
N ARG A 161 -2.41 19.77 12.01
CA ARG A 161 -2.41 21.23 11.83
C ARG A 161 -1.83 21.65 10.48
N ALA A 162 -0.72 21.05 10.04
CA ALA A 162 -0.12 21.38 8.75
C ALA A 162 -1.00 20.95 7.56
N ASP A 163 -1.56 19.73 7.62
CA ASP A 163 -2.51 19.24 6.61
C ASP A 163 -3.77 20.11 6.54
N TRP A 164 -4.24 20.61 7.69
CA TRP A 164 -5.35 21.56 7.75
C TRP A 164 -5.00 22.91 7.16
N LEU A 165 -3.84 23.49 7.51
CA LEU A 165 -3.39 24.78 6.98
C LEU A 165 -3.28 24.74 5.45
N VAL A 166 -2.61 23.73 4.90
CA VAL A 166 -2.50 23.57 3.44
C VAL A 166 -3.86 23.25 2.83
N GLY A 167 -4.58 22.27 3.38
CA GLY A 167 -5.85 21.80 2.83
C GLY A 167 -6.89 22.90 2.72
N ILE A 168 -7.10 23.66 3.80
CA ILE A 168 -8.09 24.76 3.83
C ILE A 168 -7.65 25.90 2.92
N ASN A 169 -6.42 26.38 3.06
CA ASN A 169 -5.99 27.58 2.34
C ASN A 169 -5.82 27.34 0.85
N MET A 170 -5.16 26.25 0.44
CA MET A 170 -4.95 25.96 -0.97
C MET A 170 -6.28 25.64 -1.67
N THR A 171 -7.17 24.88 -1.03
CA THR A 171 -8.50 24.58 -1.60
C THR A 171 -9.32 25.85 -1.79
N ARG A 172 -9.38 26.73 -0.79
CA ARG A 172 -10.11 28.01 -0.89
C ARG A 172 -9.47 28.91 -1.95
N ALA A 173 -8.14 29.03 -1.99
CA ALA A 173 -7.43 29.82 -2.99
C ALA A 173 -7.70 29.34 -4.41
N CYS A 174 -7.47 28.05 -4.71
CA CYS A 174 -7.69 27.50 -6.05
C CYS A 174 -9.16 27.61 -6.49
N THR A 175 -10.09 27.33 -5.59
CA THR A 175 -11.54 27.46 -5.89
C THR A 175 -11.94 28.90 -6.19
N LEU A 176 -11.45 29.87 -5.41
CA LEU A 176 -11.79 31.29 -5.60
C LEU A 176 -11.16 31.90 -6.85
N MET A 177 -9.95 31.46 -7.21
CA MET A 177 -9.26 31.95 -8.39
C MET A 177 -9.89 31.36 -9.66
N ASN A 178 -10.28 30.09 -9.67
CA ASN A 178 -10.95 29.48 -10.82
C ASN A 178 -12.49 29.58 -10.77
N ARG A 179 -13.02 30.81 -10.89
CA ARG A 179 -14.48 31.06 -10.83
C ARG A 179 -15.30 30.43 -11.98
N ARG A 180 -14.63 30.00 -13.07
CA ARG A 180 -15.29 29.31 -14.19
C ARG A 180 -15.61 27.85 -13.86
N HIS A 181 -14.86 27.23 -12.94
CA HIS A 181 -15.11 25.87 -12.49
C HIS A 181 -16.32 25.84 -11.54
N LYS A 182 -17.30 24.98 -11.86
CA LYS A 182 -18.47 24.74 -10.99
C LYS A 182 -18.13 23.66 -9.97
N GLY A 183 -17.68 24.05 -8.79
CA GLY A 183 -17.36 23.11 -7.71
C GLY A 183 -16.19 23.57 -6.84
N VAL A 184 -15.75 22.67 -5.95
CA VAL A 184 -14.60 22.90 -5.07
C VAL A 184 -13.37 22.28 -5.71
N LEU A 185 -12.32 23.07 -5.89
CA LEU A 185 -11.01 22.58 -6.28
C LEU A 185 -10.18 22.22 -5.05
N SER A 186 -10.31 20.98 -4.55
CA SER A 186 -9.58 20.50 -3.39
C SER A 186 -8.09 20.26 -3.68
N VAL A 187 -7.24 20.80 -2.82
CA VAL A 187 -5.79 20.65 -2.85
C VAL A 187 -5.34 20.11 -1.50
N GLY A 188 -4.36 19.23 -1.49
CA GLY A 188 -3.80 18.72 -0.24
C GLY A 188 -2.56 17.89 -0.45
N ARG A 189 -1.73 17.83 0.59
CA ARG A 189 -0.38 17.25 0.55
C ARG A 189 -0.32 15.85 -0.07
N VAL A 190 -1.30 15.00 0.17
CA VAL A 190 -1.29 13.63 -0.38
C VAL A 190 -2.14 13.50 -1.65
N GLN A 191 -3.32 14.13 -1.70
CA GLN A 191 -4.22 14.02 -2.86
C GLN A 191 -3.61 14.64 -4.12
N THR A 192 -2.89 15.76 -3.98
CA THR A 192 -2.38 16.53 -5.11
C THR A 192 -1.18 15.85 -5.80
N PRO A 193 -0.14 15.36 -5.08
CA PRO A 193 0.89 14.54 -5.71
C PRO A 193 0.33 13.23 -6.29
N THR A 194 -0.67 12.62 -5.64
CA THR A 194 -1.34 11.42 -6.19
C THR A 194 -2.03 11.74 -7.52
N LEU A 195 -2.72 12.87 -7.60
CA LEU A 195 -3.36 13.32 -8.84
C LEU A 195 -2.33 13.60 -9.94
N ARG A 196 -1.18 14.21 -9.58
CA ARG A 196 -0.08 14.43 -10.52
C ARG A 196 0.41 13.13 -11.13
N LEU A 197 0.56 12.05 -10.35
CA LEU A 197 1.00 10.76 -10.91
C LEU A 197 0.11 10.31 -12.07
N VAL A 198 -1.21 10.45 -11.93
CA VAL A 198 -2.15 10.07 -12.99
C VAL A 198 -2.07 11.03 -14.19
N VAL A 199 -2.01 12.34 -13.94
CA VAL A 199 -1.86 13.35 -15.01
C VAL A 199 -0.59 13.11 -15.84
N GLU A 200 0.55 12.88 -15.19
CA GLU A 200 1.82 12.63 -15.88
C GLU A 200 1.81 11.30 -16.64
N ARG A 201 1.18 10.25 -16.10
CA ARG A 201 0.99 8.99 -16.84
C ARG A 201 0.13 9.19 -18.08
N ASP A 202 -0.97 9.93 -17.98
CA ASP A 202 -1.85 10.18 -19.13
C ASP A 202 -1.15 11.04 -20.19
N ARG A 203 -0.28 11.98 -19.77
CA ARG A 203 0.59 12.74 -20.68
C ARG A 203 1.61 11.86 -21.36
N GLU A 204 2.28 10.99 -20.61
CA GLU A 204 3.25 10.02 -21.15
C GLU A 204 2.62 9.17 -22.24
N ILE A 205 1.38 8.70 -22.02
CA ILE A 205 0.59 7.93 -22.99
C ILE A 205 0.21 8.78 -24.21
N ALA A 206 -0.29 10.00 -23.99
CA ALA A 206 -0.75 10.88 -25.06
C ALA A 206 0.39 11.33 -26.00
N HIS A 207 1.60 11.51 -25.47
CA HIS A 207 2.78 11.92 -26.25
C HIS A 207 3.60 10.73 -26.75
N PHE A 208 3.22 9.50 -26.42
CA PHE A 208 3.94 8.30 -26.85
C PHE A 208 3.82 8.12 -28.36
N THR A 209 4.97 7.99 -29.03
CA THR A 209 5.03 7.66 -30.46
C THR A 209 5.52 6.22 -30.63
N PRO A 210 4.67 5.28 -31.07
CA PRO A 210 5.07 3.90 -31.32
C PRO A 210 6.23 3.84 -32.32
N ARG A 211 7.27 3.08 -31.98
CA ARG A 211 8.42 2.82 -32.84
C ARG A 211 8.37 1.37 -33.33
N PRO A 212 8.53 1.11 -34.64
CA PRO A 212 8.60 -0.24 -35.14
C PRO A 212 9.90 -0.91 -34.68
N TRP A 213 9.82 -2.20 -34.38
CA TRP A 213 10.96 -3.05 -34.11
C TRP A 213 10.69 -4.47 -34.61
N TRP A 214 11.73 -5.24 -34.87
CA TRP A 214 11.64 -6.54 -35.50
C TRP A 214 12.18 -7.63 -34.58
N ARG A 215 11.36 -8.66 -34.37
CA ARG A 215 11.74 -9.87 -33.65
C ARG A 215 11.92 -11.00 -34.64
N VAL A 216 13.01 -11.76 -34.55
CA VAL A 216 13.20 -12.98 -35.33
C VAL A 216 13.17 -14.17 -34.39
N ASP A 217 12.21 -15.06 -34.60
CA ASP A 217 12.01 -16.29 -33.84
C ASP A 217 12.35 -17.49 -34.75
N ALA A 218 13.23 -18.37 -34.28
CA ALA A 218 13.56 -19.64 -34.94
C ALA A 218 12.97 -20.80 -34.13
N ARG A 219 12.19 -21.66 -34.77
CA ARG A 219 11.77 -22.94 -34.23
C ARG A 219 12.83 -23.99 -34.55
N LEU A 220 13.40 -24.56 -33.50
CA LEU A 220 14.46 -25.56 -33.58
C LEU A 220 13.93 -26.92 -33.10
N HIS A 221 14.49 -28.00 -33.63
CA HIS A 221 14.15 -29.37 -33.25
C HIS A 221 15.38 -30.14 -32.78
N ALA A 222 15.24 -30.82 -31.65
CA ALA A 222 16.22 -31.78 -31.14
C ALA A 222 15.55 -32.81 -30.23
N GLU A 223 16.01 -34.07 -30.29
CA GLU A 223 15.58 -35.15 -29.39
C GLU A 223 14.04 -35.27 -29.27
N SER A 224 13.33 -35.18 -30.40
CA SER A 224 11.86 -35.23 -30.50
C SER A 224 11.11 -34.03 -29.92
N THR A 225 11.81 -32.95 -29.57
CA THR A 225 11.21 -31.75 -28.98
C THR A 225 11.51 -30.53 -29.86
N SER A 226 10.45 -29.83 -30.29
CA SER A 226 10.59 -28.52 -30.94
C SER A 226 10.49 -27.41 -29.92
N PHE A 227 11.36 -26.41 -30.01
CA PHE A 227 11.43 -25.28 -29.09
C PHE A 227 11.72 -23.97 -29.83
N LEU A 228 11.43 -22.83 -29.19
CA LEU A 228 11.66 -21.50 -29.75
C LEU A 228 12.96 -20.90 -29.26
N ALA A 229 13.79 -20.44 -30.20
CA ALA A 229 14.98 -19.63 -29.96
C ALA A 229 14.81 -18.26 -30.62
N GLN A 230 15.25 -17.20 -29.94
CA GLN A 230 15.17 -15.82 -30.40
C GLN A 230 16.53 -15.34 -30.90
N TRP A 231 16.56 -14.71 -32.07
CA TRP A 231 17.76 -14.04 -32.57
C TRP A 231 18.17 -12.87 -31.69
N GLN A 232 19.47 -12.77 -31.43
CA GLN A 232 20.10 -11.65 -30.74
C GLN A 232 20.75 -10.72 -31.77
N PRO A 233 20.12 -9.59 -32.11
CA PRO A 233 20.69 -8.61 -33.03
C PRO A 233 22.00 -8.01 -32.51
N ASP A 234 22.85 -7.57 -33.43
CA ASP A 234 23.99 -6.70 -33.08
C ASP A 234 23.47 -5.40 -32.45
N SER A 235 24.12 -4.96 -31.36
CA SER A 235 23.86 -3.70 -30.69
C SER A 235 23.78 -2.47 -31.62
N ALA A 236 24.51 -2.48 -32.75
CA ALA A 236 24.47 -1.42 -33.75
C ALA A 236 23.09 -1.27 -34.43
N TYR A 237 22.22 -2.28 -34.34
CA TYR A 237 20.87 -2.29 -34.89
C TYR A 237 19.79 -2.14 -33.82
N CYS A 238 20.16 -1.94 -32.56
CA CYS A 238 19.26 -1.96 -31.43
C CYS A 238 18.94 -0.58 -30.86
N ASP A 239 17.80 -0.48 -30.18
CA ASP A 239 17.56 0.57 -29.21
C ASP A 239 18.10 0.21 -27.80
N ASP A 240 17.90 1.10 -26.83
CA ASP A 240 18.39 0.94 -25.45
C ASP A 240 17.79 -0.28 -24.72
N GLU A 241 16.69 -0.86 -25.23
CA GLU A 241 16.07 -2.08 -24.71
C GLU A 241 16.54 -3.35 -25.45
N GLY A 242 17.48 -3.22 -26.40
CA GLY A 242 18.00 -4.33 -27.19
C GLY A 242 17.06 -4.80 -28.31
N ARG A 243 16.06 -4.00 -28.68
CA ARG A 243 15.12 -4.34 -29.76
C ARG A 243 15.72 -3.97 -31.10
N CYS A 244 15.72 -4.86 -32.09
CA CYS A 244 16.18 -4.54 -33.44
C CYS A 244 15.27 -3.50 -34.09
N ILE A 245 15.80 -2.32 -34.42
CA ILE A 245 15.10 -1.21 -35.08
C ILE A 245 15.47 -1.07 -36.57
N ARG A 246 16.22 -2.03 -37.13
CA ARG A 246 16.60 -2.07 -38.55
C ARG A 246 15.98 -3.26 -39.25
N GLU A 247 14.92 -3.02 -40.01
CA GLU A 247 14.21 -4.07 -40.76
C GLU A 247 15.11 -4.92 -41.65
N SER A 248 16.02 -4.28 -42.40
CA SER A 248 16.91 -4.99 -43.33
C SER A 248 17.77 -6.02 -42.59
N ALA A 249 18.30 -5.66 -41.43
CA ALA A 249 19.12 -6.56 -40.62
C ALA A 249 18.32 -7.78 -40.15
N ALA A 250 17.07 -7.59 -39.72
CA ALA A 250 16.19 -8.68 -39.32
C ALA A 250 15.84 -9.62 -40.49
N ARG A 251 15.56 -9.05 -41.67
CA ARG A 251 15.28 -9.84 -42.90
C ARG A 251 16.51 -10.61 -43.36
N ASP A 252 17.68 -9.98 -43.37
CA ASP A 252 18.94 -10.61 -43.75
C ASP A 252 19.30 -11.77 -42.81
N ALA A 253 19.12 -11.57 -41.50
CA ALA A 253 19.30 -12.63 -40.51
C ALA A 253 18.31 -13.77 -40.72
N THR A 254 17.03 -13.47 -40.98
CA THR A 254 16.00 -14.49 -41.26
C THR A 254 16.38 -15.33 -42.48
N ALA A 255 16.82 -14.72 -43.58
CA ALA A 255 17.24 -15.44 -44.78
C ALA A 255 18.44 -16.37 -44.50
N ARG A 256 19.45 -15.89 -43.74
CA ARG A 256 20.60 -16.72 -43.33
C ARG A 256 20.17 -17.91 -42.48
N LEU A 257 19.33 -17.67 -41.48
CA LEU A 257 18.84 -18.70 -40.57
C LEU A 257 18.01 -19.78 -41.31
N GLN A 258 17.17 -19.38 -42.26
CA GLN A 258 16.37 -20.32 -43.07
C GLN A 258 17.24 -21.20 -43.98
N GLN A 259 18.36 -20.68 -44.48
CA GLN A 259 19.29 -21.42 -45.35
C GLN A 259 20.25 -22.33 -44.59
N ALA A 260 20.46 -22.10 -43.29
CA ALA A 260 21.46 -22.82 -42.50
C ALA A 260 21.14 -24.31 -42.29
N GLY A 261 19.85 -24.66 -42.21
CA GLY A 261 19.34 -26.01 -41.93
C GLY A 261 19.61 -26.53 -40.51
N THR A 262 20.67 -26.08 -39.84
CA THR A 262 21.05 -26.47 -38.48
C THR A 262 21.62 -25.31 -37.67
N ALA A 263 21.48 -25.39 -36.34
CA ALA A 263 22.07 -24.48 -35.37
C ALA A 263 22.97 -25.27 -34.39
N LEU A 264 24.17 -24.78 -34.12
CA LEU A 264 25.15 -25.38 -33.21
C LEU A 264 24.97 -24.82 -31.79
N VAL A 265 24.81 -25.69 -30.80
CA VAL A 265 24.80 -25.31 -29.39
C VAL A 265 26.19 -24.83 -28.97
N LEU A 266 26.30 -23.55 -28.65
CA LEU A 266 27.54 -22.94 -28.15
C LEU A 266 27.70 -23.07 -26.64
N ASP A 267 26.59 -22.90 -25.92
CA ASP A 267 26.55 -22.94 -24.46
C ASP A 267 25.17 -23.38 -23.99
N VAL A 268 25.14 -24.16 -22.92
CA VAL A 268 23.92 -24.57 -22.23
C VAL A 268 24.16 -24.50 -20.73
N THR A 269 23.38 -23.69 -20.05
CA THR A 269 23.48 -23.51 -18.60
C THR A 269 22.13 -23.81 -17.96
N THR A 270 22.07 -24.84 -17.13
CA THR A 270 20.89 -25.15 -16.30
C THR A 270 21.19 -24.82 -14.85
N ARG A 271 20.35 -23.97 -14.24
CA ARG A 271 20.43 -23.64 -12.81
C ARG A 271 19.10 -23.87 -12.12
N ARG A 272 19.16 -24.43 -10.90
CA ARG A 272 18.00 -24.54 -10.03
C ARG A 272 17.74 -23.22 -9.33
N GLU A 273 16.59 -22.62 -9.58
CA GLU A 273 16.12 -21.43 -8.86
C GLU A 273 15.03 -21.82 -7.85
N LYS A 274 15.18 -21.37 -6.60
CA LYS A 274 14.19 -21.55 -5.54
C LYS A 274 13.48 -20.24 -5.28
N THR A 275 12.15 -20.26 -5.31
CA THR A 275 11.31 -19.12 -4.96
C THR A 275 10.61 -19.39 -3.63
N PRO A 276 10.91 -18.65 -2.55
CA PRO A 276 10.23 -18.83 -1.26
C PRO A 276 8.77 -18.40 -1.34
N PRO A 277 7.91 -18.85 -0.40
CA PRO A 277 6.52 -18.44 -0.36
C PRO A 277 6.38 -16.91 -0.22
N PRO A 278 5.30 -16.33 -0.78
CA PRO A 278 5.02 -14.91 -0.65
C PRO A 278 4.76 -14.56 0.82
N GLN A 279 4.97 -13.29 1.19
CA GLN A 279 4.65 -12.83 2.54
C GLN A 279 3.13 -12.86 2.81
N ALA A 280 2.75 -12.73 4.08
CA ALA A 280 1.38 -12.41 4.43
C ALA A 280 1.01 -11.03 3.88
N PHE A 281 -0.28 -10.77 3.74
CA PHE A 281 -0.73 -9.53 3.12
C PHE A 281 -0.48 -8.32 4.03
N THR A 282 0.00 -7.24 3.40
CA THR A 282 -0.30 -5.87 3.80
C THR A 282 -1.60 -5.43 3.13
N LEU A 283 -2.25 -4.37 3.62
CA LEU A 283 -3.47 -3.85 2.98
C LEU A 283 -3.23 -3.50 1.50
N SER A 284 -2.17 -2.76 1.20
CA SER A 284 -1.83 -2.36 -0.18
C SER A 284 -1.51 -3.55 -1.07
N ALA A 285 -0.88 -4.61 -0.55
CA ALA A 285 -0.63 -5.82 -1.34
C ALA A 285 -1.95 -6.55 -1.64
N LEU A 286 -2.86 -6.63 -0.67
CA LEU A 286 -4.18 -7.24 -0.86
C LEU A 286 -5.00 -6.44 -1.88
N GLN A 287 -5.02 -5.12 -1.79
CA GLN A 287 -5.67 -4.22 -2.74
C GLN A 287 -5.13 -4.39 -4.17
N GLN A 288 -3.81 -4.49 -4.33
CA GLN A 288 -3.17 -4.73 -5.63
C GLN A 288 -3.61 -6.05 -6.26
N VAL A 289 -3.58 -7.15 -5.49
CA VAL A 289 -3.96 -8.48 -5.99
C VAL A 289 -5.46 -8.51 -6.34
N CYS A 290 -6.33 -8.00 -5.47
CA CYS A 290 -7.77 -7.94 -5.73
C CYS A 290 -8.11 -7.06 -6.95
N SER A 291 -7.41 -5.93 -7.11
CA SER A 291 -7.57 -5.07 -8.29
C SER A 291 -7.13 -5.78 -9.57
N LYS A 292 -5.99 -6.49 -9.55
CA LYS A 292 -5.48 -7.26 -10.69
C LYS A 292 -6.39 -8.42 -11.07
N GLN A 293 -6.82 -9.23 -10.09
CA GLN A 293 -7.58 -10.45 -10.34
C GLN A 293 -9.07 -10.19 -10.62
N TRP A 294 -9.68 -9.20 -9.96
CA TRP A 294 -11.13 -9.00 -9.98
C TRP A 294 -11.59 -7.57 -10.27
N GLY A 295 -10.67 -6.63 -10.49
CA GLY A 295 -11.03 -5.22 -10.73
C GLY A 295 -11.63 -4.50 -9.51
N MET A 296 -11.52 -5.09 -8.32
CA MET A 296 -12.06 -4.52 -7.08
C MET A 296 -11.39 -3.18 -6.76
N GLY A 297 -12.18 -2.24 -6.26
CA GLY A 297 -11.69 -0.92 -5.84
C GLY A 297 -10.88 -0.98 -4.54
N ALA A 298 -9.97 -0.04 -4.33
CA ALA A 298 -9.12 -0.04 -3.14
C ALA A 298 -9.95 0.13 -1.84
N GLN A 299 -10.99 0.98 -1.87
CA GLN A 299 -11.90 1.17 -0.73
C GLN A 299 -12.79 -0.04 -0.50
N GLU A 300 -13.30 -0.66 -1.57
CA GLU A 300 -14.08 -1.89 -1.51
C GLU A 300 -13.31 -3.00 -0.78
N VAL A 301 -12.04 -3.20 -1.15
CA VAL A 301 -11.17 -4.21 -0.50
C VAL A 301 -10.92 -3.87 0.97
N LEU A 302 -10.71 -2.60 1.31
CA LEU A 302 -10.58 -2.18 2.71
C LEU A 302 -11.86 -2.48 3.49
N ASP A 303 -13.04 -2.16 2.95
CA ASP A 303 -14.31 -2.41 3.62
C ASP A 303 -14.57 -3.92 3.80
N ILE A 304 -14.24 -4.74 2.80
CA ILE A 304 -14.29 -6.21 2.91
C ILE A 304 -13.35 -6.70 4.01
N ALA A 305 -12.10 -6.24 4.01
CA ALA A 305 -11.12 -6.65 5.00
C ALA A 305 -11.52 -6.22 6.43
N GLN A 306 -12.16 -5.05 6.57
CA GLN A 306 -12.77 -4.62 7.84
C GLN A 306 -13.89 -5.55 8.30
N ARG A 307 -14.83 -5.94 7.41
CA ARG A 307 -15.88 -6.90 7.78
C ARG A 307 -15.32 -8.28 8.13
N LEU A 308 -14.31 -8.75 7.40
CA LEU A 308 -13.60 -10.00 7.74
C LEU A 308 -12.98 -9.93 9.14
N TYR A 309 -12.41 -8.80 9.53
CA TYR A 309 -11.82 -8.60 10.85
C TYR A 309 -12.86 -8.39 11.97
N GLU A 310 -13.80 -7.47 11.81
CA GLU A 310 -14.69 -7.04 12.90
C GLU A 310 -15.97 -7.86 13.02
N THR A 311 -16.60 -8.15 11.88
CA THR A 311 -17.88 -8.87 11.81
C THR A 311 -17.67 -10.37 11.90
N HIS A 312 -16.90 -10.93 10.95
CA HIS A 312 -16.69 -12.38 10.88
C HIS A 312 -15.62 -12.86 11.87
N LYS A 313 -14.71 -11.97 12.28
CA LYS A 313 -13.50 -12.31 13.04
C LYS A 313 -12.68 -13.42 12.35
N ALA A 314 -12.67 -13.37 11.02
CA ALA A 314 -12.05 -14.34 10.12
C ALA A 314 -10.56 -14.05 9.91
N THR A 315 -10.16 -12.78 9.95
CA THR A 315 -8.76 -12.35 9.75
C THR A 315 -8.26 -11.50 10.91
N THR A 316 -6.95 -11.31 10.97
CA THR A 316 -6.30 -10.32 11.85
C THR A 316 -6.45 -8.89 11.32
N TYR A 317 -5.90 -7.91 12.04
CA TYR A 317 -6.09 -6.49 11.76
C TYR A 317 -5.70 -6.11 10.31
N PRO A 318 -6.62 -5.53 9.52
CA PRO A 318 -6.45 -5.43 8.08
C PRO A 318 -5.75 -4.16 7.60
N ARG A 319 -5.47 -3.17 8.46
CA ARG A 319 -4.79 -1.90 8.06
C ARG A 319 -3.29 -1.94 8.38
N THR A 320 -2.69 -3.11 8.24
CA THR A 320 -1.26 -3.34 8.49
C THR A 320 -0.41 -3.02 7.26
N ASP A 321 0.75 -2.42 7.49
CA ASP A 321 1.83 -2.20 6.52
C ASP A 321 2.92 -3.27 6.58
N CYS A 322 2.82 -4.18 7.53
CA CYS A 322 3.76 -5.26 7.77
C CYS A 322 3.26 -6.56 7.14
N GLY A 323 4.11 -7.19 6.33
CA GLY A 323 3.85 -8.51 5.73
C GLY A 323 4.42 -9.67 6.54
N TRP A 324 5.03 -9.43 7.71
CA TRP A 324 5.73 -10.43 8.54
C TRP A 324 4.88 -10.85 9.75
N LEU A 325 5.25 -11.97 10.39
CA LEU A 325 4.58 -12.49 11.58
C LEU A 325 5.55 -12.67 12.75
N PRO A 326 5.12 -12.43 14.01
CA PRO A 326 5.92 -12.72 15.19
C PRO A 326 6.24 -14.21 15.32
N LEU A 327 7.44 -14.53 15.81
CA LEU A 327 7.89 -15.91 16.02
C LEU A 327 6.96 -16.69 16.98
N SER A 328 6.42 -16.01 18.00
CA SER A 328 5.51 -16.60 18.98
C SER A 328 4.22 -17.14 18.36
N MET A 329 3.75 -16.56 17.26
CA MET A 329 2.50 -16.95 16.60
C MET A 329 2.63 -18.26 15.80
N HIS A 330 3.84 -18.75 15.54
CA HIS A 330 4.04 -20.03 14.84
C HIS A 330 3.39 -21.20 15.59
N ALA A 331 3.41 -21.17 16.93
CA ALA A 331 2.79 -22.20 17.77
C ALA A 331 1.25 -22.26 17.63
N GLU A 332 0.61 -21.20 17.12
CA GLU A 332 -0.84 -21.17 16.89
C GLU A 332 -1.25 -21.81 15.55
N ALA A 333 -0.30 -22.08 14.65
CA ALA A 333 -0.57 -22.58 13.30
C ALA A 333 -1.44 -23.86 13.26
N PRO A 334 -1.26 -24.87 14.13
CA PRO A 334 -2.15 -26.03 14.17
C PRO A 334 -3.61 -25.68 14.46
N GLN A 335 -3.85 -24.71 15.36
CA GLN A 335 -5.20 -24.27 15.72
C GLN A 335 -5.85 -23.49 14.58
N VAL A 336 -5.07 -22.63 13.90
CA VAL A 336 -5.54 -21.91 12.72
C VAL A 336 -5.89 -22.90 11.59
N LEU A 337 -5.03 -23.88 11.31
CA LEU A 337 -5.31 -24.90 10.28
C LEU A 337 -6.57 -25.71 10.62
N ALA A 338 -6.72 -26.15 11.87
CA ALA A 338 -7.91 -26.89 12.30
C ALA A 338 -9.20 -26.08 12.11
N ALA A 339 -9.18 -24.78 12.46
CA ALA A 339 -10.30 -23.88 12.22
C ALA A 339 -10.61 -23.71 10.73
N LEU A 340 -9.59 -23.56 9.88
CA LEU A 340 -9.74 -23.46 8.44
C LEU A 340 -10.38 -24.71 7.83
N VAL A 341 -9.88 -25.89 8.18
CA VAL A 341 -10.39 -27.17 7.70
C VAL A 341 -11.82 -27.44 8.18
N ALA A 342 -12.13 -27.07 9.43
CA ALA A 342 -13.50 -27.17 9.96
C ALA A 342 -14.47 -26.19 9.28
N SER A 343 -13.97 -25.04 8.81
CA SER A 343 -14.76 -24.04 8.08
C SER A 343 -14.94 -24.40 6.60
N ASP A 344 -14.01 -25.15 6.03
CA ASP A 344 -13.93 -25.49 4.60
C ASP A 344 -13.30 -26.87 4.41
N ALA A 345 -14.14 -27.89 4.32
CA ALA A 345 -13.71 -29.28 4.18
C ALA A 345 -12.92 -29.53 2.87
N SER A 346 -13.00 -28.64 1.87
CA SER A 346 -12.20 -28.74 0.64
C SER A 346 -10.69 -28.59 0.89
N LEU A 347 -10.29 -28.05 2.04
CA LEU A 347 -8.89 -27.93 2.44
C LEU A 347 -8.28 -29.23 2.98
N GLN A 348 -9.07 -30.29 3.23
CA GLN A 348 -8.58 -31.55 3.78
C GLN A 348 -7.43 -32.19 2.97
N PRO A 349 -7.50 -32.30 1.63
CA PRO A 349 -6.42 -32.89 0.84
C PRO A 349 -5.13 -32.06 0.86
N LEU A 350 -5.24 -30.75 1.07
CA LEU A 350 -4.09 -29.87 1.21
C LEU A 350 -3.49 -29.98 2.61
N ALA A 351 -4.33 -30.07 3.65
CA ALA A 351 -3.89 -30.11 5.05
C ALA A 351 -2.93 -31.28 5.33
N THR A 352 -3.10 -32.41 4.65
CA THR A 352 -2.20 -33.58 4.77
C THR A 352 -0.80 -33.35 4.17
N GLN A 353 -0.63 -32.34 3.33
CA GLN A 353 0.65 -32.00 2.69
C GLN A 353 1.44 -30.93 3.46
N LEU A 354 0.82 -30.26 4.44
CA LEU A 354 1.42 -29.13 5.15
C LEU A 354 2.39 -29.62 6.24
N ASN A 355 3.60 -29.08 6.22
CA ASN A 355 4.55 -29.27 7.31
C ASN A 355 4.45 -28.10 8.31
N LEU A 356 3.68 -28.28 9.39
CA LEU A 356 3.50 -27.25 10.41
C LEU A 356 4.77 -26.98 11.25
N GLN A 357 5.79 -27.85 11.19
CA GLN A 357 7.10 -27.58 11.80
C GLN A 357 7.96 -26.67 10.93
N GLN A 358 7.62 -26.51 9.65
CA GLN A 358 8.31 -25.59 8.76
C GLN A 358 8.12 -24.15 9.24
N ARG A 359 9.23 -23.42 9.26
CA ARG A 359 9.26 -21.98 9.49
C ARG A 359 9.83 -21.32 8.25
N SER A 360 8.94 -20.80 7.40
CA SER A 360 9.36 -19.93 6.31
C SER A 360 10.00 -18.65 6.87
N ARG A 361 10.62 -17.85 6.00
CA ARG A 361 11.13 -16.53 6.39
C ARG A 361 10.07 -15.59 6.95
N LEU A 362 8.77 -15.86 6.80
CA LEU A 362 7.69 -14.99 7.27
C LEU A 362 7.75 -14.68 8.77
N TRP A 363 8.25 -15.62 9.58
CA TRP A 363 8.29 -15.53 11.03
C TRP A 363 9.58 -14.82 11.48
N ASP A 364 9.49 -13.52 11.75
CA ASP A 364 10.66 -12.68 12.08
C ASP A 364 10.23 -11.48 12.94
N ASP A 365 10.52 -11.55 14.25
CA ASP A 365 10.23 -10.48 15.21
C ASP A 365 10.95 -9.16 14.88
N SER A 366 12.11 -9.22 14.22
CA SER A 366 12.90 -8.03 13.88
C SER A 366 12.28 -7.19 12.76
N LYS A 367 11.32 -7.76 12.03
CA LYS A 367 10.63 -7.11 10.91
C LYS A 367 9.22 -6.62 11.26
N ILE A 368 8.78 -6.83 12.49
CA ILE A 368 7.47 -6.41 12.97
C ILE A 368 7.44 -4.90 13.22
N THR A 369 6.42 -4.24 12.69
CA THR A 369 6.15 -2.81 12.93
C THR A 369 5.15 -2.67 14.11
N ALA A 370 4.19 -1.74 14.04
CA ALA A 370 3.10 -1.66 15.02
C ALA A 370 2.12 -2.84 14.91
N HIS A 371 2.10 -3.51 13.75
CA HIS A 371 1.22 -4.64 13.46
C HIS A 371 1.98 -5.74 12.70
N HIS A 372 1.33 -6.87 12.50
CA HIS A 372 1.82 -8.00 11.71
C HIS A 372 0.93 -8.23 10.48
N GLY A 373 1.30 -9.17 9.60
CA GLY A 373 0.57 -9.49 8.38
C GLY A 373 -0.86 -9.99 8.60
N ILE A 374 -1.72 -9.75 7.61
CA ILE A 374 -3.12 -10.19 7.61
C ILE A 374 -3.14 -11.71 7.41
N ILE A 375 -3.64 -12.44 8.40
CA ILE A 375 -3.75 -13.91 8.40
C ILE A 375 -5.13 -14.35 8.90
N PRO A 376 -5.53 -15.61 8.66
CA PRO A 376 -6.74 -16.18 9.25
C PRO A 376 -6.64 -16.31 10.78
N THR A 377 -7.77 -16.33 11.47
CA THR A 377 -7.84 -16.55 12.92
C THR A 377 -8.08 -18.02 13.29
N ARG A 378 -8.05 -18.33 14.58
CA ARG A 378 -8.37 -19.65 15.16
C ARG A 378 -9.87 -19.96 15.23
N ARG A 379 -10.72 -19.13 14.61
CA ARG A 379 -12.17 -19.25 14.69
C ARG A 379 -12.69 -20.13 13.56
N THR A 380 -13.49 -21.13 13.90
CA THR A 380 -14.32 -21.84 12.91
C THR A 380 -15.42 -20.93 12.41
N LEU A 381 -15.54 -20.80 11.09
CA LEU A 381 -16.43 -19.88 10.40
C LEU A 381 -17.47 -20.67 9.60
N ASP A 382 -18.64 -20.08 9.48
CA ASP A 382 -19.63 -20.45 8.48
C ASP A 382 -19.44 -19.56 7.24
N LEU A 383 -18.83 -20.12 6.19
CA LEU A 383 -18.50 -19.39 4.96
C LEU A 383 -19.74 -18.98 4.14
N THR A 384 -20.93 -19.52 4.47
CA THR A 384 -22.18 -19.14 3.81
C THR A 384 -22.65 -17.74 4.22
N GLN A 385 -22.19 -17.24 5.37
CA GLN A 385 -22.48 -15.89 5.86
C GLN A 385 -21.65 -14.79 5.18
N MET A 386 -20.62 -15.18 4.40
CA MET A 386 -19.84 -14.25 3.59
C MET A 386 -20.50 -14.09 2.21
N ASN A 387 -20.38 -12.93 1.58
CA ASN A 387 -20.67 -12.80 0.15
C ASN A 387 -19.50 -13.30 -0.72
N ASP A 388 -19.70 -13.34 -2.04
CA ASP A 388 -18.67 -13.83 -2.97
C ASP A 388 -17.37 -13.03 -2.92
N SER A 389 -17.46 -11.70 -2.78
CA SER A 389 -16.27 -10.84 -2.69
C SER A 389 -15.50 -11.08 -1.39
N GLU A 390 -16.19 -11.25 -0.26
CA GLU A 390 -15.58 -11.64 1.02
C GLU A 390 -14.90 -13.00 0.94
N ARG A 391 -15.56 -14.00 0.34
CA ARG A 391 -14.95 -15.34 0.13
C ARG A 391 -13.71 -15.27 -0.75
N LYS A 392 -13.73 -14.46 -1.80
CA LYS A 392 -12.58 -14.22 -2.69
C LYS A 392 -11.39 -13.63 -1.92
N VAL A 393 -11.61 -12.52 -1.20
CA VAL A 393 -10.57 -11.84 -0.41
C VAL A 393 -10.05 -12.76 0.70
N TYR A 394 -10.92 -13.44 1.43
CA TYR A 394 -10.52 -14.39 2.47
C TYR A 394 -9.77 -15.59 1.88
N GLY A 395 -10.14 -16.06 0.70
CA GLY A 395 -9.40 -17.10 -0.06
C GLY A 395 -7.94 -16.73 -0.30
N LEU A 396 -7.64 -15.49 -0.66
CA LEU A 396 -6.26 -15.01 -0.81
C LEU A 396 -5.51 -15.05 0.52
N VAL A 397 -6.12 -14.53 1.60
CA VAL A 397 -5.50 -14.51 2.93
C VAL A 397 -5.20 -15.92 3.42
N ARG A 398 -6.13 -16.87 3.24
CA ARG A 398 -5.93 -18.30 3.53
C ARG A 398 -4.77 -18.89 2.72
N SER A 399 -4.75 -18.65 1.41
CA SER A 399 -3.73 -19.22 0.52
C SER A 399 -2.32 -18.73 0.87
N HIS A 400 -2.16 -17.44 1.19
CA HIS A 400 -0.88 -16.89 1.63
C HIS A 400 -0.42 -17.45 2.97
N PHE A 401 -1.33 -17.71 3.91
CA PHE A 401 -0.98 -18.33 5.19
C PHE A 401 -0.58 -19.80 5.01
N LEU A 402 -1.34 -20.58 4.24
CA LEU A 402 -1.07 -22.01 4.01
C LEU A 402 0.22 -22.24 3.20
N ALA A 403 0.57 -21.32 2.30
CA ALA A 403 1.82 -21.33 1.54
C ALA A 403 3.08 -21.41 2.43
N GLN A 404 3.01 -20.93 3.68
CA GLN A 404 4.15 -20.90 4.60
C GLN A 404 4.58 -22.27 5.11
N PHE A 405 3.71 -23.27 4.95
CA PHE A 405 3.91 -24.65 5.39
C PHE A 405 4.11 -25.62 4.21
N LEU A 406 4.31 -25.07 3.00
CA LEU A 406 4.67 -25.81 1.80
C LEU A 406 6.12 -25.52 1.41
N PRO A 407 6.80 -26.45 0.71
CA PRO A 407 8.15 -26.20 0.21
C PRO A 407 8.24 -24.98 -0.71
N ASP A 408 9.45 -24.45 -0.85
CA ASP A 408 9.77 -23.48 -1.89
C ASP A 408 9.41 -24.02 -3.27
N HIS A 409 9.03 -23.12 -4.18
CA HIS A 409 8.84 -23.48 -5.57
C HIS A 409 10.20 -23.58 -6.25
N GLU A 410 10.52 -24.74 -6.81
CA GLU A 410 11.83 -25.00 -7.43
C GLU A 410 11.65 -25.26 -8.93
N VAL A 411 12.44 -24.55 -9.73
CA VAL A 411 12.44 -24.62 -11.19
C VAL A 411 13.87 -24.74 -11.68
N ASP A 412 14.12 -25.69 -12.58
CA ASP A 412 15.35 -25.71 -13.36
C ASP A 412 15.17 -24.78 -14.55
N LYS A 413 15.93 -23.68 -14.57
CA LYS A 413 15.98 -22.74 -15.70
C LYS A 413 17.18 -23.07 -16.57
N THR A 414 16.91 -23.27 -17.85
CA THR A 414 17.93 -23.54 -18.85
C THR A 414 18.04 -22.33 -19.78
N ASP A 415 19.23 -21.73 -19.82
CA ASP A 415 19.61 -20.73 -20.81
C ASP A 415 20.47 -21.43 -21.88
N LEU A 416 20.09 -21.30 -23.14
CA LEU A 416 20.74 -21.93 -24.29
C LEU A 416 21.20 -20.87 -25.28
N ARG A 417 22.46 -20.92 -25.70
CA ARG A 417 23.01 -20.06 -26.75
C ARG A 417 23.45 -20.91 -27.94
N LEU A 418 23.00 -20.55 -29.14
CA LEU A 418 23.32 -21.26 -30.37
C LEU A 418 23.92 -20.32 -31.42
N ASN A 419 24.75 -20.89 -32.30
CA ASN A 419 25.19 -20.28 -33.55
C ASN A 419 24.40 -20.88 -34.71
N CYS A 420 23.83 -20.05 -35.56
CA CYS A 420 23.20 -20.49 -36.80
C CYS A 420 23.64 -19.56 -37.93
N ALA A 421 24.48 -20.05 -38.85
CA ALA A 421 25.08 -19.28 -39.94
C ALA A 421 25.75 -17.96 -39.48
N GLY A 422 26.43 -17.97 -38.34
CA GLY A 422 27.10 -16.79 -37.77
C GLY A 422 26.19 -15.90 -36.91
N GLU A 423 24.88 -16.13 -36.93
CA GLU A 423 23.92 -15.44 -36.06
C GLU A 423 23.85 -16.08 -34.68
N THR A 424 23.63 -15.25 -33.65
CA THR A 424 23.38 -15.75 -32.29
C THR A 424 21.88 -15.95 -32.06
N LEU A 425 21.51 -17.16 -31.66
CA LEU A 425 20.17 -17.50 -31.16
C LEU A 425 20.24 -17.75 -29.65
N VAL A 426 19.21 -17.34 -28.91
CA VAL A 426 19.06 -17.64 -27.48
C VAL A 426 17.70 -18.27 -27.24
N ALA A 427 17.68 -19.42 -26.56
CA ALA A 427 16.45 -20.02 -26.04
C ALA A 427 16.50 -20.07 -24.51
N ARG A 428 15.34 -19.91 -23.89
CA ARG A 428 15.16 -20.10 -22.46
C ARG A 428 14.05 -21.11 -22.23
N GLY A 429 14.26 -21.99 -21.26
CA GLY A 429 13.23 -22.92 -20.80
C GLY A 429 13.20 -23.06 -19.30
N SER A 430 12.10 -23.61 -18.81
CA SER A 430 11.90 -23.84 -17.41
C SER A 430 11.17 -25.15 -17.16
N VAL A 431 11.67 -25.95 -16.22
CA VAL A 431 11.05 -27.22 -15.80
C VAL A 431 10.77 -27.15 -14.30
N VAL A 432 9.50 -27.31 -13.92
CA VAL A 432 9.09 -27.33 -12.52
C VAL A 432 9.56 -28.63 -11.87
N ILE A 433 10.40 -28.51 -10.84
CA ILE A 433 10.91 -29.64 -10.05
C ILE A 433 10.06 -29.82 -8.80
N VAL A 434 9.74 -28.73 -8.11
CA VAL A 434 8.88 -28.71 -6.94
C VAL A 434 7.82 -27.64 -7.14
N SER A 435 6.55 -28.05 -7.26
CA SER A 435 5.43 -27.09 -7.33
C SER A 435 5.36 -26.24 -6.05
N GLY A 436 5.59 -26.89 -4.89
CA GLY A 436 5.70 -26.20 -3.61
C GLY A 436 4.46 -25.37 -3.29
N TRP A 437 4.66 -24.18 -2.75
CA TRP A 437 3.57 -23.25 -2.44
C TRP A 437 2.78 -22.77 -3.67
N ARG A 438 3.33 -22.83 -4.89
CA ARG A 438 2.65 -22.32 -6.10
C ARG A 438 1.36 -23.06 -6.44
N GLN A 439 1.18 -24.28 -5.95
CA GLN A 439 -0.08 -25.03 -6.14
C GLN A 439 -1.32 -24.30 -5.58
N LEU A 440 -1.14 -23.34 -4.68
CA LEU A 440 -2.23 -22.50 -4.14
C LEU A 440 -2.61 -21.33 -5.06
N PHE A 441 -1.83 -21.07 -6.13
CA PHE A 441 -1.91 -19.87 -6.96
C PHE A 441 -2.07 -20.18 -8.46
N LEU A 442 -2.68 -21.33 -8.80
CA LEU A 442 -2.80 -21.82 -10.19
C LEU A 442 -3.42 -20.80 -11.16
N ARG A 443 -4.37 -19.97 -10.71
CA ARG A 443 -4.96 -18.90 -11.54
C ARG A 443 -3.94 -17.84 -11.97
N GLU A 444 -2.96 -17.55 -11.13
CA GLU A 444 -1.90 -16.59 -11.47
C GLU A 444 -0.93 -17.19 -12.49
N MET A 445 -0.67 -18.50 -12.40
CA MET A 445 0.22 -19.23 -13.32
C MET A 445 -0.33 -19.33 -14.75
N ALA A 446 -1.66 -19.35 -14.92
CA ALA A 446 -2.30 -19.43 -16.24
C ALA A 446 -2.05 -18.21 -17.16
N THR A 447 -1.39 -17.16 -16.66
CA THR A 447 -1.11 -15.93 -17.42
C THR A 447 0.32 -15.81 -17.94
N GLN A 448 1.17 -16.83 -17.71
CA GLN A 448 2.57 -16.84 -18.17
C GLN A 448 2.67 -17.11 -19.68
N SER A 449 3.72 -16.58 -20.32
CA SER A 449 3.92 -16.73 -21.77
C SER A 449 4.53 -18.08 -22.14
N PRO A 450 4.31 -18.60 -23.37
CA PRO A 450 4.89 -19.87 -23.81
C PRO A 450 6.41 -19.93 -23.73
N GLU A 451 7.10 -18.80 -23.92
CA GLU A 451 8.55 -18.66 -23.83
C GLU A 451 9.08 -18.83 -22.40
N GLU A 452 8.26 -18.47 -21.41
CA GLU A 452 8.57 -18.64 -19.98
C GLU A 452 8.25 -20.05 -19.48
N THR A 453 7.38 -20.78 -20.19
CA THR A 453 6.87 -22.10 -19.78
C THR A 453 7.35 -23.25 -20.66
N GLN A 454 8.07 -23.00 -21.76
CA GLN A 454 8.58 -24.08 -22.60
C GLN A 454 9.64 -24.90 -21.86
N ALA A 455 9.63 -26.21 -22.07
CA ALA A 455 10.73 -27.09 -21.70
C ALA A 455 11.73 -27.15 -22.87
N LEU A 456 13.02 -27.15 -22.55
CA LEU A 456 14.07 -27.39 -23.54
C LEU A 456 14.52 -28.86 -23.45
N PRO A 457 14.92 -29.48 -24.59
CA PRO A 457 15.53 -30.80 -24.57
C PRO A 457 16.87 -30.79 -23.83
N ALA A 458 17.35 -31.97 -23.43
CA ALA A 458 18.58 -32.13 -22.67
C ALA A 458 19.82 -32.01 -23.58
N LEU A 459 20.12 -30.79 -24.01
CA LEU A 459 21.19 -30.51 -24.96
C LEU A 459 22.58 -30.43 -24.31
N GLN A 460 23.61 -30.70 -25.11
CA GLN A 460 25.02 -30.51 -24.74
C GLN A 460 25.71 -29.52 -25.66
N GLN A 461 26.75 -28.85 -25.16
CA GLN A 461 27.62 -28.02 -25.99
C GLN A 461 28.20 -28.84 -27.15
N GLY A 462 28.16 -28.27 -28.36
CA GLY A 462 28.62 -28.95 -29.57
C GLY A 462 27.54 -29.75 -30.30
N GLN A 463 26.35 -29.93 -29.72
CA GLN A 463 25.23 -30.59 -30.38
C GLN A 463 24.59 -29.68 -31.44
N THR A 464 24.03 -30.28 -32.49
CA THR A 464 23.29 -29.56 -33.54
C THR A 464 21.79 -29.74 -33.37
N CYS A 465 21.03 -28.67 -33.58
CA CYS A 465 19.57 -28.68 -33.64
C CYS A 465 19.13 -28.36 -35.08
N GLU A 466 18.06 -29.00 -35.56
CA GLU A 466 17.50 -28.72 -36.88
C GLU A 466 16.72 -27.41 -36.86
N VAL A 467 16.79 -26.62 -37.93
CA VAL A 467 15.99 -25.41 -38.09
C VAL A 467 14.70 -25.77 -38.84
N GLU A 468 13.56 -25.78 -38.16
CA GLU A 468 12.26 -26.12 -38.76
C GLU A 468 11.61 -24.92 -39.45
N GLN A 469 11.61 -23.77 -38.77
CA GLN A 469 10.94 -22.56 -39.23
C GLN A 469 11.63 -21.33 -38.66
N VAL A 470 11.68 -20.25 -39.43
CA VAL A 470 12.15 -18.94 -38.95
C VAL A 470 11.16 -17.88 -39.40
N ASP A 471 10.67 -17.11 -38.44
CA ASP A 471 9.68 -16.06 -38.65
C ASP A 471 10.24 -14.71 -38.21
N VAL A 472 10.14 -13.70 -39.09
CA VAL A 472 10.31 -12.30 -38.72
C VAL A 472 8.96 -11.69 -38.37
N ARG A 473 8.88 -11.07 -37.20
CA ARG A 473 7.67 -10.42 -36.68
C ARG A 473 7.94 -8.94 -36.51
N ALA A 474 7.23 -8.14 -37.31
CA ALA A 474 7.15 -6.71 -37.07
C ALA A 474 6.31 -6.47 -35.80
N ARG A 475 6.87 -5.70 -34.88
CA ARG A 475 6.22 -5.28 -33.64
C ARG A 475 6.33 -3.76 -33.51
N GLN A 476 5.57 -3.21 -32.58
CA GLN A 476 5.64 -1.82 -32.22
C GLN A 476 5.78 -1.69 -30.71
N THR A 477 6.57 -0.71 -30.26
CA THR A 477 6.60 -0.32 -28.85
C THR A 477 5.19 0.10 -28.42
N GLN A 478 4.84 -0.19 -27.17
CA GLN A 478 3.53 0.16 -26.60
C GLN A 478 3.70 1.25 -25.56
N PRO A 479 2.75 2.19 -25.44
CA PRO A 479 2.76 3.12 -24.31
C PRO A 479 2.59 2.35 -23.00
N PRO A 480 2.99 2.94 -21.86
CA PRO A 480 2.64 2.37 -20.56
C PRO A 480 1.11 2.28 -20.41
N GLU A 481 0.63 1.36 -19.57
CA GLU A 481 -0.80 1.32 -19.25
C GLU A 481 -1.18 2.50 -18.34
N HIS A 482 -2.41 3.01 -18.51
CA HIS A 482 -3.05 3.88 -17.52
C HIS A 482 -3.07 3.20 -16.15
N TYR A 483 -3.08 4.00 -15.08
CA TYR A 483 -3.21 3.43 -13.75
C TYR A 483 -4.57 2.76 -13.56
N THR A 484 -4.57 1.62 -12.90
CA THR A 484 -5.72 1.06 -12.18
C THR A 484 -5.66 1.52 -10.72
N GLU A 485 -6.73 1.33 -9.93
CA GLU A 485 -6.66 1.62 -8.49
C GLU A 485 -5.52 0.86 -7.80
N GLY A 486 -5.32 -0.44 -8.10
CA GLY A 486 -4.22 -1.22 -7.53
C GLY A 486 -2.83 -0.72 -7.94
N THR A 487 -2.62 -0.39 -9.21
CA THR A 487 -1.32 0.12 -9.67
C THR A 487 -1.05 1.56 -9.22
N LEU A 488 -2.09 2.36 -8.97
CA LEU A 488 -1.96 3.67 -8.32
C LEU A 488 -1.59 3.53 -6.84
N ILE A 489 -2.21 2.61 -6.09
CA ILE A 489 -1.79 2.28 -4.71
C ILE A 489 -0.30 1.87 -4.70
N ALA A 490 0.13 1.03 -5.65
CA ALA A 490 1.52 0.64 -5.79
C ALA A 490 2.43 1.83 -6.09
N ALA A 491 1.98 2.78 -6.92
CA ALA A 491 2.73 4.00 -7.23
C ALA A 491 2.83 4.95 -6.05
N MET A 492 1.75 5.11 -5.28
CA MET A 492 1.75 5.89 -4.04
C MET A 492 2.73 5.30 -3.02
N LYS A 493 2.72 3.97 -2.83
CA LYS A 493 3.67 3.28 -1.93
C LYS A 493 5.13 3.44 -2.37
N ASN A 494 5.37 3.43 -3.68
CA ASN A 494 6.71 3.52 -4.26
C ASN A 494 7.01 4.93 -4.82
N ALA A 495 6.44 5.97 -4.20
CA ALA A 495 6.55 7.34 -4.72
C ALA A 495 8.00 7.85 -4.84
N ALA A 496 8.93 7.23 -4.11
CA ALA A 496 10.37 7.51 -4.19
C ALA A 496 10.90 7.48 -5.64
N ARG A 497 10.37 6.61 -6.52
CA ARG A 497 10.85 6.52 -7.91
C ARG A 497 10.57 7.76 -8.76
N PHE A 498 9.70 8.66 -8.30
CA PHE A 498 9.32 9.88 -9.00
C PHE A 498 10.03 11.13 -8.46
N VAL A 499 10.90 10.96 -7.46
CA VAL A 499 11.73 12.04 -6.89
C VAL A 499 13.14 11.86 -7.42
N SER A 500 13.85 12.95 -7.71
CA SER A 500 15.24 12.87 -8.20
C SER A 500 16.27 12.95 -7.07
N ASP A 501 16.00 13.72 -6.00
CA ASP A 501 16.87 13.89 -4.85
C ASP A 501 17.02 12.58 -4.04
N GLU A 502 18.27 12.11 -3.88
CA GLU A 502 18.57 10.83 -3.21
C GLU A 502 18.21 10.81 -1.72
N HIS A 503 18.33 11.94 -1.01
CA HIS A 503 17.95 12.03 0.38
C HIS A 503 16.43 11.87 0.54
N LEU A 504 15.65 12.60 -0.27
CA LEU A 504 14.18 12.51 -0.27
C LEU A 504 13.69 11.15 -0.75
N LYS A 505 14.36 10.52 -1.73
CA LYS A 505 14.07 9.14 -2.15
C LYS A 505 14.18 8.17 -0.97
N GLN A 506 15.27 8.25 -0.21
CA GLN A 506 15.49 7.36 0.93
C GLN A 506 14.40 7.55 2.00
N ARG A 507 14.02 8.79 2.29
CA ARG A 507 12.92 9.09 3.23
C ARG A 507 11.57 8.57 2.76
N LEU A 508 11.25 8.68 1.47
CA LEU A 508 10.01 8.09 0.94
C LEU A 508 10.01 6.57 1.03
N LYS A 509 11.16 5.91 0.89
CA LYS A 509 11.25 4.44 1.09
C LYS A 509 11.00 4.07 2.55
N GLU A 510 11.56 4.82 3.49
CA GLU A 510 11.38 4.62 4.94
C GLU A 510 9.91 4.83 5.37
N ASN A 511 9.25 5.85 4.82
CA ASN A 511 7.86 6.21 5.14
C ASN A 511 6.79 5.52 4.27
N ALA A 512 7.19 4.52 3.48
CA ALA A 512 6.31 3.79 2.56
C ALA A 512 5.56 4.68 1.54
N GLY A 513 6.20 5.75 1.05
CA GLY A 513 5.71 6.61 -0.02
C GLY A 513 4.75 7.72 0.43
N ILE A 514 3.73 8.01 -0.39
CA ILE A 514 2.73 9.05 -0.09
C ILE A 514 1.44 8.42 0.48
N GLY A 515 1.01 8.96 1.61
CA GLY A 515 -0.11 8.41 2.38
C GLY A 515 0.23 7.11 3.10
N THR A 516 -0.52 6.83 4.16
CA THR A 516 -0.42 5.60 4.97
C THR A 516 -1.32 4.50 4.40
N GLU A 517 -1.08 3.23 4.76
CA GLU A 517 -1.94 2.11 4.33
C GLU A 517 -3.44 2.38 4.48
N ALA A 518 -3.85 2.97 5.60
CA ALA A 518 -5.24 3.26 5.90
C ALA A 518 -5.87 4.41 5.08
N THR A 519 -5.05 5.29 4.49
CA THR A 519 -5.54 6.55 3.88
C THR A 519 -5.54 6.54 2.36
N ARG A 520 -4.69 5.74 1.71
CA ARG A 520 -4.53 5.76 0.24
C ARG A 520 -5.85 5.48 -0.51
N ALA A 521 -6.62 4.50 -0.06
CA ALA A 521 -7.93 4.18 -0.65
C ALA A 521 -8.90 5.38 -0.57
N GLY A 522 -8.98 6.03 0.60
CA GLY A 522 -9.82 7.21 0.80
C GLY A 522 -9.39 8.42 -0.04
N ILE A 523 -8.09 8.57 -0.29
CA ILE A 523 -7.54 9.60 -1.18
C ILE A 523 -8.00 9.38 -2.62
N ILE A 524 -7.87 8.14 -3.14
CA ILE A 524 -8.34 7.81 -4.50
C ILE A 524 -9.85 8.05 -4.63
N GLN A 525 -10.63 7.63 -3.63
CA GLN A 525 -12.08 7.90 -3.59
C GLN A 525 -12.40 9.39 -3.56
N THR A 526 -11.59 10.20 -2.85
CA THR A 526 -11.73 11.66 -2.84
C THR A 526 -11.49 12.24 -4.23
N LEU A 527 -10.43 11.82 -4.92
CA LEU A 527 -10.12 12.28 -6.28
C LEU A 527 -11.22 11.92 -7.29
N LEU A 528 -11.80 10.72 -7.18
CA LEU A 528 -12.96 10.30 -7.97
C LEU A 528 -14.20 11.15 -7.65
N LYS A 529 -14.54 11.32 -6.36
CA LYS A 529 -15.70 12.10 -5.91
C LYS A 529 -15.62 13.57 -6.32
N ARG A 530 -14.42 14.13 -6.41
CA ARG A 530 -14.16 15.51 -6.85
C ARG A 530 -14.18 15.67 -8.38
N GLY A 531 -14.32 14.58 -9.13
CA GLY A 531 -14.30 14.62 -10.61
C GLY A 531 -12.93 14.91 -11.19
N TYR A 532 -11.85 14.71 -10.41
CA TYR A 532 -10.48 14.82 -10.91
C TYR A 532 -10.05 13.58 -11.65
N LEU A 533 -10.51 12.43 -11.18
CA LEU A 533 -10.32 11.16 -11.84
C LEU A 533 -11.67 10.62 -12.31
N ILE A 534 -11.66 9.95 -13.45
CA ILE A 534 -12.76 9.14 -13.94
C ILE A 534 -12.30 7.71 -14.12
N LYS A 535 -13.23 6.77 -13.92
CA LYS A 535 -12.97 5.35 -14.14
C LYS A 535 -13.47 4.95 -15.52
N GLN A 536 -12.57 4.55 -16.40
CA GLN A 536 -12.88 3.97 -17.69
C GLN A 536 -12.52 2.48 -17.68
N ARG A 537 -13.54 1.61 -17.64
CA ARG A 537 -13.37 0.17 -17.34
C ARG A 537 -12.63 -0.01 -16.01
N ARG A 538 -11.39 -0.53 -16.05
CA ARG A 538 -10.53 -0.73 -14.87
C ARG A 538 -9.53 0.41 -14.63
N PHE A 539 -9.37 1.30 -15.61
CA PHE A 539 -8.36 2.36 -15.60
C PHE A 539 -8.90 3.66 -15.00
N LEU A 540 -8.00 4.42 -14.40
CA LEU A 540 -8.18 5.76 -13.86
C LEU A 540 -7.55 6.74 -14.83
N LEU A 541 -8.33 7.71 -15.28
CA LEU A 541 -7.88 8.78 -16.16
C LEU A 541 -8.10 10.12 -15.48
N ALA A 542 -7.19 11.05 -15.68
CA ALA A 542 -7.32 12.43 -15.28
C ALA A 542 -8.33 13.16 -16.17
N THR A 543 -9.11 14.07 -15.58
CA THR A 543 -9.97 15.00 -16.33
C THR A 543 -9.20 16.25 -16.73
N ASP A 544 -9.74 17.03 -17.69
CA ASP A 544 -9.17 18.32 -18.07
C ASP A 544 -9.04 19.28 -16.87
N THR A 545 -9.97 19.19 -15.93
CA THR A 545 -9.92 19.94 -14.67
C THR A 545 -8.72 19.54 -13.84
N ALA A 546 -8.41 18.24 -13.75
CA ALA A 546 -7.24 17.76 -13.04
C ALA A 546 -5.93 18.24 -13.68
N SER A 547 -5.79 18.10 -14.99
CA SER A 547 -4.61 18.56 -15.73
C SER A 547 -4.39 20.07 -15.54
N THR A 548 -5.45 20.87 -15.73
CA THR A 548 -5.41 22.33 -15.52
C THR A 548 -5.02 22.69 -14.09
N LEU A 549 -5.56 21.99 -13.10
CA LEU A 549 -5.21 22.20 -11.69
C LEU A 549 -3.73 21.89 -11.43
N ILE A 550 -3.24 20.74 -11.91
CA ILE A 550 -1.84 20.33 -11.74
C ILE A 550 -0.87 21.33 -12.41
N ASP A 551 -1.24 21.90 -13.56
CA ASP A 551 -0.41 22.90 -14.24
C ASP A 551 -0.39 24.24 -13.51
N ALA A 552 -1.54 24.66 -12.97
CA ALA A 552 -1.65 25.93 -12.25
C ALA A 552 -1.01 25.91 -10.86
N LEU A 553 -0.79 24.72 -10.27
CA LEU A 553 -0.25 24.60 -8.92
C LEU A 553 1.29 24.74 -8.88
N PRO A 554 1.82 25.44 -7.86
CA PRO A 554 3.26 25.45 -7.56
C PRO A 554 3.84 24.04 -7.42
N GLU A 555 5.08 23.87 -7.86
CA GLU A 555 5.78 22.57 -7.85
C GLU A 555 5.83 21.93 -6.45
N THR A 556 6.03 22.74 -5.43
CA THR A 556 6.10 22.30 -4.02
C THR A 556 4.83 21.59 -3.53
N LEU A 557 3.65 21.89 -4.09
CA LEU A 557 2.38 21.24 -3.70
C LEU A 557 2.11 19.93 -4.44
N LYS A 558 2.79 19.69 -5.56
CA LYS A 558 2.58 18.53 -6.43
C LYS A 558 3.78 17.58 -6.46
N ASP A 559 4.90 17.95 -5.87
CA ASP A 559 6.07 17.08 -5.70
C ASP A 559 5.86 16.08 -4.54
N PRO A 560 5.93 14.75 -4.78
CA PRO A 560 5.97 13.78 -3.70
C PRO A 560 7.19 13.95 -2.76
N GLY A 561 8.29 14.56 -3.22
CA GLY A 561 9.46 14.89 -2.40
C GLY A 561 9.13 15.82 -1.23
N THR A 562 8.28 16.83 -1.43
CA THR A 562 7.79 17.70 -0.35
C THR A 562 7.08 16.91 0.75
N THR A 563 6.32 15.87 0.38
CA THR A 563 5.66 14.99 1.36
C THR A 563 6.70 14.25 2.22
N ALA A 564 7.81 13.83 1.63
CA ALA A 564 8.91 13.18 2.35
C ALA A 564 9.57 14.10 3.36
N LEU A 565 9.83 15.35 2.96
CA LEU A 565 10.42 16.37 3.84
C LEU A 565 9.53 16.62 5.05
N TRP A 566 8.21 16.68 4.85
CA TRP A 566 7.27 16.86 5.95
C TRP A 566 7.30 15.66 6.90
N GLU A 567 7.25 14.43 6.39
CA GLU A 567 7.33 13.24 7.25
C GLU A 567 8.64 13.22 8.04
N GLN A 568 9.75 13.65 7.44
CA GLN A 568 11.01 13.79 8.16
C GLN A 568 10.92 14.78 9.33
N MET A 569 10.36 15.96 9.11
CA MET A 569 10.19 16.95 10.18
C MET A 569 9.26 16.42 11.28
N LEU A 570 8.25 15.63 10.92
CA LEU A 570 7.36 15.00 11.88
C LEU A 570 8.09 13.91 12.70
N ASP A 571 9.01 13.16 12.10
CA ASP A 571 9.87 12.21 12.81
C ASP A 571 10.88 12.92 13.72
N ASP A 572 11.38 14.08 13.30
CA ASP A 572 12.23 14.93 14.14
C ASP A 572 11.45 15.46 15.36
N ILE A 573 10.16 15.78 15.21
CA ILE A 573 9.29 16.09 16.36
C ILE A 573 9.06 14.85 17.23
N ALA A 574 8.77 13.70 16.63
CA ALA A 574 8.55 12.44 17.34
C ALA A 574 9.77 11.97 18.14
N THR A 575 10.98 12.37 17.72
CA THR A 575 12.24 12.06 18.39
C THR A 575 12.78 13.21 19.24
N GLY A 576 12.05 14.33 19.35
CA GLY A 576 12.42 15.49 20.16
C GLY A 576 13.53 16.37 19.57
N LYS A 577 13.93 16.15 18.32
CA LYS A 577 14.94 16.97 17.60
C LYS A 577 14.38 18.30 17.10
N MET A 578 13.06 18.38 16.90
CA MET A 578 12.36 19.61 16.48
C MET A 578 11.15 19.86 17.39
N GLY A 579 10.91 21.12 17.74
CA GLY A 579 9.71 21.52 18.49
C GLY A 579 8.50 21.74 17.58
N LEU A 580 7.31 21.40 18.09
CA LEU A 580 6.02 21.63 17.40
C LEU A 580 5.84 23.09 16.94
N GLU A 581 6.17 24.07 17.78
CA GLU A 581 5.98 25.48 17.46
C GLU A 581 6.87 25.94 16.31
N ALA A 582 8.16 25.55 16.34
CA ALA A 582 9.11 25.87 15.27
C ALA A 582 8.65 25.29 13.92
N PHE A 583 8.16 24.05 13.93
CA PHE A 583 7.56 23.44 12.75
C PHE A 583 6.35 24.24 12.24
N LEU A 584 5.40 24.61 13.12
CA LEU A 584 4.19 25.31 12.73
C LEU A 584 4.46 26.71 12.16
N VAL A 585 5.47 27.43 12.69
CA VAL A 585 5.90 28.73 12.13
C VAL A 585 6.34 28.56 10.67
N GLN A 586 7.20 27.57 10.40
CA GLN A 586 7.65 27.29 9.03
C GLN A 586 6.48 26.93 8.10
N GLN A 587 5.50 26.16 8.59
CA GLN A 587 4.31 25.82 7.79
C GLN A 587 3.41 27.04 7.52
N GLN A 588 3.27 27.95 8.49
CA GLN A 588 2.49 29.18 8.32
C GLN A 588 3.14 30.12 7.29
N GLU A 589 4.46 30.28 7.34
CA GLU A 589 5.22 31.06 6.35
C GLU A 589 5.06 30.47 4.95
N ALA A 590 5.25 29.15 4.81
CA ALA A 590 5.08 28.45 3.55
C ALA A 590 3.66 28.60 2.97
N VAL A 591 2.63 28.39 3.79
CA VAL A 591 1.22 28.55 3.36
C VAL A 591 0.91 29.98 2.95
N THR A 592 1.49 30.97 3.64
CA THR A 592 1.34 32.39 3.29
C THR A 592 1.94 32.69 1.92
N ALA A 593 3.17 32.23 1.68
CA ALA A 593 3.83 32.40 0.40
C ALA A 593 3.08 31.71 -0.75
N LEU A 594 2.66 30.46 -0.56
CA LEU A 594 1.93 29.67 -1.56
C LEU A 594 0.57 30.29 -1.89
N THR A 595 -0.15 30.75 -0.87
CA THR A 595 -1.44 31.43 -1.05
C THR A 595 -1.26 32.69 -1.89
N ALA A 596 -0.26 33.52 -1.55
CA ALA A 596 0.05 34.72 -2.32
C ALA A 596 0.42 34.41 -3.78
N GLN A 597 1.19 33.35 -4.02
CA GLN A 597 1.55 32.91 -5.37
C GLN A 597 0.32 32.50 -6.19
N ILE A 598 -0.59 31.69 -5.62
CA ILE A 598 -1.82 31.25 -6.31
C ILE A 598 -2.75 32.44 -6.60
N VAL A 599 -2.91 33.35 -5.63
CA VAL A 599 -3.78 34.53 -5.79
C VAL A 599 -3.20 35.53 -6.81
N ARG A 600 -1.87 35.68 -6.89
CA ARG A 600 -1.21 36.57 -7.86
C ARG A 600 -1.09 35.97 -9.26
N GLY A 601 -0.76 34.69 -9.38
CA GLY A 601 -0.48 34.02 -10.66
C GLY A 601 -1.65 34.01 -11.65
N GLN A 602 -2.89 34.18 -11.17
CA GLN A 602 -4.06 34.32 -12.05
C GLN A 602 -4.37 35.76 -12.46
N LYS A 603 -3.86 36.79 -11.78
CA LYS A 603 -4.04 38.19 -12.23
C LYS A 603 -3.28 38.48 -13.53
N SER A 604 -2.21 37.75 -13.82
CA SER A 604 -1.44 37.87 -15.07
C SER A 604 -1.99 37.03 -16.22
N ALA A 605 -2.76 35.97 -15.94
CA ALA A 605 -3.34 35.09 -16.96
C ALA A 605 -4.72 35.56 -17.46
N SER A 606 -5.38 36.47 -16.75
CA SER A 606 -6.66 37.08 -17.16
C SER A 606 -6.50 38.40 -17.92
N SER A 607 -5.27 38.85 -18.14
CA SER A 607 -4.91 40.06 -18.89
C SER A 607 -4.26 39.76 -20.25
N GLY A 608 -4.36 38.52 -20.73
CA GLY A 608 -3.83 38.07 -22.03
C GLY A 608 -4.92 37.60 -22.97
#